data_AF-A0A960R6D2-F1
#
_entry.id   AF-A0A960R6D2-F1
#
_cell.length_a   1.000
_cell.length_b   1.000
_cell.length_c   1.000
_cell.angle_alpha   90.00
_cell.angle_beta   90.00
_cell.angle_gamma   90.00
#
_symmetry.space_group_name_H-M   'P 1'
#
loop_
_entity.id
_entity.type
_entity.pdbx_description
1 polymer ?
#
loop_
_entity_poly.entity_id
_entity_poly.type
_entity_poly.pdbx_seq_one_letter_code
_entity_poly.pdbx_strand_id
1 'polypeptide(L)'
;MNESPKPKPLFFIVLGMVVLALLGYAFRGVLFPSGTTATGPKPTASDVRPAAPSAVTPSTPSAPPVSGDGNGESVEAADSNAPTTVKEYTYVARETLPPVKEKSDYQPLVNRTVKFALNVWAGWAPIILQNNGSDAGAKWKTPGGEEFQVELVLIDDPVAMRDAYAAGQVHIGWATLDMLP
;
A
#
# COMPACT_ATOMS: atom_id res chain seq x y z
N MET A 1 33.08 -34.51 -28.19
CA MET A 1 32.09 -35.03 -27.22
C MET A 1 32.06 -34.07 -26.05
N ASN A 2 30.92 -33.41 -25.78
CA ASN A 2 30.80 -32.51 -24.63
C ASN A 2 30.57 -33.37 -23.38
N GLU A 3 31.57 -33.46 -22.51
CA GLU A 3 31.40 -34.07 -21.20
C GLU A 3 30.51 -33.17 -20.35
N SER A 4 29.32 -33.67 -19.99
CA SER A 4 28.44 -32.99 -19.03
C SER A 4 29.16 -32.88 -17.68
N PRO A 5 29.24 -31.69 -17.07
CA PRO A 5 29.91 -31.53 -15.78
C PRO A 5 29.15 -32.31 -14.71
N LYS A 6 29.74 -33.44 -14.27
CA LYS A 6 29.15 -34.29 -13.23
C LYS A 6 29.30 -33.59 -11.87
N PRO A 7 28.22 -33.41 -11.09
CA PRO A 7 28.30 -32.74 -9.79
C PRO A 7 29.24 -33.50 -8.84
N LYS A 8 30.02 -32.73 -8.07
CA LYS A 8 31.00 -33.25 -7.11
C LYS A 8 30.27 -34.01 -5.99
N PRO A 9 30.87 -35.08 -5.41
CA PRO A 9 30.26 -35.84 -4.32
C PRO A 9 29.75 -34.99 -3.15
N LEU A 10 30.44 -33.88 -2.84
CA LEU A 10 30.05 -32.92 -1.80
C LEU A 10 28.66 -32.30 -2.04
N PHE A 11 28.27 -32.08 -3.30
CA PHE A 11 26.96 -31.52 -3.65
C PHE A 11 25.82 -32.42 -3.18
N PHE A 12 25.95 -33.74 -3.35
CA PHE A 12 24.93 -34.69 -2.93
C PHE A 12 24.83 -34.83 -1.42
N ILE A 13 25.93 -34.65 -0.69
CA ILE A 13 25.93 -34.66 0.78
C ILE A 13 25.14 -33.45 1.31
N VAL A 14 25.42 -32.25 0.79
CA VAL A 14 24.72 -31.03 1.18
C VAL A 14 23.24 -31.11 0.80
N LEU A 15 22.94 -31.56 -0.42
CA LEU A 15 21.56 -31.73 -0.88
C LEU A 15 20.80 -32.74 0.00
N GLY A 16 21.44 -33.85 0.39
CA GLY A 16 20.87 -34.83 1.31
C GLY A 16 20.54 -34.24 2.68
N MET A 17 21.43 -33.42 3.24
CA MET A 17 21.17 -32.73 4.52
C MET A 17 20.00 -31.74 4.43
N VAL A 18 19.91 -30.99 3.34
CA VAL A 18 18.80 -30.04 3.11
C VAL A 18 17.47 -30.78 3.01
N VAL A 19 17.42 -31.88 2.26
CA VAL A 19 16.22 -32.71 2.12
C VAL A 19 15.80 -33.31 3.47
N LEU A 20 16.75 -33.85 4.25
CA LEU A 20 16.48 -34.37 5.59
C LEU A 20 15.97 -33.29 6.55
N ALA A 21 16.54 -32.09 6.52
CA ALA A 21 16.09 -30.98 7.36
C ALA A 21 14.66 -30.53 6.99
N LEU A 22 14.33 -30.47 5.70
CA LEU A 22 12.99 -30.13 5.23
C LEU A 22 11.95 -31.20 5.61
N LEU A 23 12.31 -32.48 5.52
CA LEU A 23 11.45 -33.57 5.97
C LEU A 23 11.26 -33.52 7.50
N GLY A 24 12.33 -33.31 8.27
CA GLY A 24 12.23 -33.14 9.72
C GLY A 24 11.35 -31.95 10.13
N TYR A 25 11.41 -30.85 9.37
CA TYR A 25 10.56 -29.69 9.59
C TYR A 25 9.09 -29.96 9.23
N ALA A 26 8.83 -30.57 8.07
CA ALA A 26 7.48 -30.91 7.62
C ALA A 26 6.75 -31.87 8.59
N PHE A 27 7.50 -32.81 9.17
CA PHE A 27 6.97 -33.78 10.13
C PHE A 27 7.20 -33.37 11.60
N ARG A 28 7.63 -32.14 11.88
CA ARG A 28 7.93 -31.67 13.25
C ARG A 28 6.76 -31.85 14.21
N GLY A 29 5.52 -31.64 13.76
CA GLY A 29 4.32 -31.82 14.59
C GLY A 29 3.98 -33.28 14.91
N VAL A 30 4.45 -34.23 14.10
CA VAL A 30 4.25 -35.68 14.30
C VAL A 30 5.40 -36.28 15.10
N LEU A 31 6.63 -35.81 14.87
CA LEU A 31 7.85 -36.26 15.54
C LEU A 31 8.02 -35.62 16.94
N PHE A 32 7.48 -34.42 17.15
CA PHE A 32 7.53 -33.68 18.42
C PHE A 32 6.14 -33.11 18.76
N PRO A 33 5.16 -33.96 19.12
CA PRO A 33 3.83 -33.50 19.52
C PRO A 33 3.95 -32.63 20.78
N SER A 34 3.62 -31.35 20.64
CA SER A 34 3.57 -30.42 21.77
C SER A 34 2.25 -30.62 22.50
N GLY A 35 2.28 -31.28 23.66
CA GLY A 35 1.13 -31.36 24.55
C GLY A 35 0.80 -29.97 25.10
N THR A 36 -0.22 -29.31 24.53
CA THR A 36 -0.80 -28.09 25.11
C THR A 36 -2.20 -28.40 25.64
N THR A 37 -2.26 -28.58 26.96
CA THR A 37 -3.46 -28.42 27.78
C THR A 37 -3.82 -26.93 27.79
N ALA A 38 -4.97 -26.55 27.24
CA ALA A 38 -5.65 -25.31 27.62
C ALA A 38 -7.12 -25.37 27.16
N THR A 39 -7.97 -25.77 28.10
CA THR A 39 -9.41 -25.53 28.13
C THR A 39 -9.73 -24.03 28.02
N GLY A 40 -10.59 -23.68 27.07
CA GLY A 40 -11.27 -22.38 27.01
C GLY A 40 -12.47 -22.48 26.06
N PRO A 41 -13.70 -22.15 26.49
CA PRO A 41 -14.88 -22.32 25.66
C PRO A 41 -14.93 -21.27 24.54
N LYS A 42 -15.18 -21.76 23.33
CA LYS A 42 -15.42 -21.00 22.11
C LYS A 42 -16.82 -20.34 22.18
N PRO A 43 -16.98 -19.02 21.97
CA PRO A 43 -18.29 -18.41 21.93
C PRO A 43 -19.00 -18.82 20.63
N THR A 44 -20.16 -19.46 20.79
CA THR A 44 -21.08 -19.84 19.71
C THR A 44 -21.94 -18.67 19.29
N ALA A 45 -22.12 -18.53 17.97
CA ALA A 45 -22.97 -17.54 17.32
C ALA A 45 -24.47 -17.82 17.57
N SER A 46 -25.03 -17.28 18.64
CA SER A 46 -26.48 -17.28 18.89
C SER A 46 -26.87 -16.14 19.85
N ASP A 47 -26.75 -14.88 19.43
CA ASP A 47 -27.54 -13.81 20.04
C ASP A 47 -27.65 -12.62 19.08
N VAL A 48 -28.59 -12.71 18.15
CA VAL A 48 -29.08 -11.56 17.38
C VAL A 48 -30.60 -11.55 17.48
N ARG A 49 -31.13 -10.57 18.21
CA ARG A 49 -32.54 -10.22 18.25
C ARG A 49 -32.72 -8.88 17.51
N PRO A 50 -33.68 -8.75 16.56
CA PRO A 50 -33.82 -7.53 15.77
C PRO A 50 -34.60 -6.46 16.53
N ALA A 51 -34.14 -5.20 16.47
CA ALA A 51 -34.89 -4.02 16.90
C ALA A 51 -35.36 -3.21 15.67
N ALA A 52 -36.63 -2.84 15.68
CA ALA A 52 -37.37 -2.14 14.63
C ALA A 52 -36.98 -0.65 14.49
N PRO A 53 -37.34 0.03 13.38
CA PRO A 53 -36.80 1.34 13.01
C PRO A 53 -37.55 2.51 13.65
N SER A 54 -36.88 3.64 13.86
CA SER A 54 -37.52 4.92 14.17
C SER A 54 -36.94 6.05 13.33
N ALA A 55 -37.81 7.02 13.06
CA ALA A 55 -37.88 7.81 11.84
C ALA A 55 -36.81 8.91 11.69
N VAL A 56 -36.50 9.18 10.42
CA VAL A 56 -35.75 10.33 9.92
C VAL A 56 -36.69 11.53 9.80
N THR A 57 -36.25 12.72 10.26
CA THR A 57 -36.87 13.99 9.89
C THR A 57 -35.79 14.90 9.28
N PRO A 58 -36.01 15.51 8.10
CA PRO A 58 -34.99 16.28 7.39
C PRO A 58 -35.16 17.79 7.59
N SER A 59 -34.05 18.54 7.59
CA SER A 59 -34.09 19.98 7.32
C SER A 59 -32.84 20.43 6.54
N THR A 60 -33.14 20.97 5.35
CA THR A 60 -32.29 21.49 4.26
C THR A 60 -31.85 22.95 4.58
N PRO A 61 -30.83 23.54 3.90
CA PRO A 61 -29.88 24.48 4.46
C PRO A 61 -30.21 25.95 4.18
N SER A 62 -29.55 26.86 4.91
CA SER A 62 -29.43 28.26 4.49
C SER A 62 -28.10 28.84 4.99
N ALA A 63 -27.20 29.13 4.06
CA ALA A 63 -26.14 30.13 4.21
C ALA A 63 -26.69 31.50 3.79
N PRO A 64 -26.13 32.64 4.26
CA PRO A 64 -25.17 33.37 3.42
C PRO A 64 -24.11 34.15 4.26
N PRO A 65 -23.32 35.10 3.71
CA PRO A 65 -21.94 34.94 3.22
C PRO A 65 -20.91 35.79 4.00
N VAL A 66 -19.72 35.99 3.43
CA VAL A 66 -18.63 36.94 3.80
C VAL A 66 -17.59 36.38 4.78
N SER A 67 -16.40 36.00 4.32
CA SER A 67 -15.22 36.80 3.90
C SER A 67 -14.38 37.30 5.08
N GLY A 68 -13.10 36.91 5.06
CA GLY A 68 -12.02 37.82 5.47
C GLY A 68 -11.28 37.46 6.75
N ASP A 69 -10.01 37.13 6.53
CA ASP A 69 -8.85 37.32 7.41
C ASP A 69 -8.61 36.38 8.59
N GLY A 70 -7.37 35.91 8.58
CA GLY A 70 -6.84 34.92 9.49
C GLY A 70 -6.59 35.48 10.89
N ASN A 71 -6.88 34.63 11.85
CA ASN A 71 -6.05 34.38 13.01
C ASN A 71 -6.39 32.97 13.50
N GLY A 72 -5.47 32.31 14.19
CA GLY A 72 -5.66 30.94 14.68
C GLY A 72 -6.80 30.81 15.68
N GLU A 73 -8.02 30.68 15.19
CA GLU A 73 -9.19 30.30 15.97
C GLU A 73 -9.34 28.79 15.95
N SER A 74 -9.47 28.23 17.15
CA SER A 74 -9.88 26.86 17.41
C SER A 74 -11.07 26.49 16.53
N VAL A 75 -10.91 25.47 15.69
CA VAL A 75 -11.93 25.02 14.71
C VAL A 75 -13.18 24.47 15.41
N GLU A 76 -13.11 24.19 16.71
CA GLU A 76 -14.23 23.73 17.51
C GLU A 76 -14.43 24.65 18.71
N ALA A 77 -15.64 25.17 18.87
CA ALA A 77 -16.03 25.93 20.06
C ALA A 77 -16.03 24.99 21.28
N ALA A 78 -15.44 25.45 22.39
CA ALA A 78 -15.39 24.65 23.61
C ALA A 78 -16.81 24.44 24.18
N ASP A 79 -17.29 23.20 24.17
CA ASP A 79 -18.54 22.81 24.84
C ASP A 79 -18.25 22.54 26.33
N SER A 80 -18.65 23.48 27.18
CA SER A 80 -18.50 23.40 28.64
C SER A 80 -19.37 22.33 29.32
N ASN A 81 -20.21 21.60 28.58
CA ASN A 81 -21.10 20.55 29.11
C ASN A 81 -20.74 19.11 28.67
N ALA A 82 -19.58 18.87 28.04
CA ALA A 82 -19.21 17.52 27.58
C ALA A 82 -18.54 16.66 28.69
N PRO A 83 -19.10 15.49 29.08
CA PRO A 83 -18.54 14.62 30.13
C PRO A 83 -17.37 13.73 29.66
N THR A 84 -16.80 13.97 28.49
CA THR A 84 -15.69 13.18 27.95
C THR A 84 -14.36 13.77 28.40
N THR A 85 -13.48 12.94 28.97
CA THR A 85 -12.10 13.34 29.29
C THR A 85 -11.40 13.81 28.00
N VAL A 86 -11.17 15.11 27.89
CA VAL A 86 -10.34 15.71 26.85
C VAL A 86 -8.92 15.17 27.06
N LYS A 87 -8.53 14.18 26.26
CA LYS A 87 -7.12 13.84 26.11
C LYS A 87 -6.54 14.90 25.19
N GLU A 88 -5.82 15.86 25.75
CA GLU A 88 -5.03 16.81 24.98
C GLU A 88 -4.02 16.03 24.15
N TYR A 89 -4.31 15.86 22.87
CA TYR A 89 -3.31 15.45 21.90
C TYR A 89 -2.50 16.69 21.58
N THR A 90 -1.20 16.66 21.88
CA THR A 90 -0.27 17.66 21.36
C THR A 90 -0.31 17.56 19.85
N TYR A 91 -0.97 18.53 19.21
CA TYR A 91 -0.98 18.65 17.76
C TYR A 91 0.46 18.84 17.29
N VAL A 92 1.04 17.82 16.67
CA VAL A 92 2.29 17.96 15.94
C VAL A 92 1.92 18.53 14.58
N ALA A 93 2.35 19.76 14.31
CA ALA A 93 2.10 20.41 13.04
C ALA A 93 2.62 19.51 11.91
N ARG A 94 1.76 19.30 10.90
CA ARG A 94 2.05 18.53 9.70
C ARG A 94 3.36 19.01 9.09
N GLU A 95 4.34 18.12 8.94
CA GLU A 95 5.55 18.42 8.18
C GLU A 95 5.19 18.56 6.71
N THR A 96 5.13 19.79 6.21
CA THR A 96 4.85 20.06 4.80
C THR A 96 6.09 19.81 3.96
N LEU A 97 5.94 19.07 2.86
CA LEU A 97 7.03 18.85 1.91
C LEU A 97 7.55 20.18 1.34
N PRO A 98 8.86 20.31 1.08
CA PRO A 98 9.45 21.53 0.52
C PRO A 98 8.78 21.94 -0.79
N PRO A 99 8.65 23.23 -1.14
CA PRO A 99 8.00 23.65 -2.37
C PRO A 99 8.66 23.04 -3.62
N VAL A 100 7.82 22.67 -4.61
CA VAL A 100 8.26 22.11 -5.90
C VAL A 100 9.08 23.16 -6.65
N LYS A 101 10.32 22.82 -7.00
CA LYS A 101 11.25 23.75 -7.66
C LYS A 101 11.28 23.62 -9.19
N GLU A 102 10.66 22.58 -9.73
CA GLU A 102 10.86 22.18 -11.12
C GLU A 102 9.69 22.58 -12.03
N LYS A 103 10.04 22.86 -13.28
CA LYS A 103 9.14 23.24 -14.37
C LYS A 103 8.69 21.96 -15.09
N SER A 104 7.41 21.85 -15.46
CA SER A 104 6.89 20.69 -16.22
C SER A 104 7.50 20.60 -17.61
N ASP A 105 8.62 19.90 -17.73
CA ASP A 105 9.26 19.53 -19.01
C ASP A 105 9.04 18.01 -19.24
N TYR A 106 7.80 17.64 -19.59
CA TYR A 106 7.42 16.26 -19.87
C TYR A 106 8.33 15.60 -20.92
N GLN A 107 8.95 14.48 -20.54
CA GLN A 107 9.70 13.68 -21.49
C GLN A 107 8.74 13.02 -22.48
N PRO A 108 9.08 12.98 -23.78
CA PRO A 108 8.25 12.30 -24.77
C PRO A 108 8.21 10.79 -24.48
N LEU A 109 7.05 10.17 -24.70
CA LEU A 109 6.93 8.72 -24.58
C LEU A 109 7.82 8.02 -25.62
N VAL A 110 8.68 7.14 -25.14
CA VAL A 110 9.47 6.24 -26.00
C VAL A 110 8.67 4.96 -26.18
N ASN A 111 8.48 4.51 -27.43
CA ASN A 111 7.76 3.26 -27.76
C ASN A 111 6.36 3.12 -27.15
N ARG A 112 5.68 4.24 -26.87
CA ARG A 112 4.39 4.28 -26.15
C ARG A 112 4.48 3.58 -24.79
N THR A 113 5.63 3.70 -24.12
CA THR A 113 5.87 3.19 -22.78
C THR A 113 5.56 4.27 -21.75
N VAL A 114 4.65 3.95 -20.84
CA VAL A 114 4.26 4.78 -19.72
C VAL A 114 5.14 4.42 -18.52
N LYS A 115 5.99 5.34 -18.10
CA LYS A 115 6.69 5.26 -16.81
C LYS A 115 5.71 5.53 -15.66
N PHE A 116 5.49 4.51 -14.85
CA PHE A 116 4.56 4.49 -13.74
C PHE A 116 5.35 4.36 -12.43
N ALA A 117 5.46 5.45 -11.67
CA ALA A 117 6.04 5.43 -10.34
C ALA A 117 5.11 4.79 -9.30
N LEU A 118 5.65 3.86 -8.52
CA LEU A 118 5.00 3.18 -7.40
C LEU A 118 5.88 3.26 -6.14
N ASN A 119 5.28 3.31 -4.96
CA ASN A 119 5.99 3.19 -3.68
C ASN A 119 6.14 1.73 -3.22
N VAL A 120 6.84 1.48 -2.12
CA VAL A 120 6.98 0.13 -1.56
C VAL A 120 5.71 -0.28 -0.82
N TRP A 121 4.88 -1.08 -1.49
CA TRP A 121 3.72 -1.70 -0.88
C TRP A 121 3.39 -3.04 -1.54
N ALA A 122 3.13 -4.08 -0.73
CA ALA A 122 2.88 -5.43 -1.23
C ALA A 122 1.64 -5.54 -2.14
N GLY A 123 0.70 -4.60 -2.02
CA GLY A 123 -0.49 -4.55 -2.87
C GLY A 123 -0.19 -4.30 -4.35
N TRP A 124 1.03 -3.89 -4.72
CA TRP A 124 1.46 -3.76 -6.12
C TRP A 124 1.84 -5.10 -6.78
N ALA A 125 1.94 -6.21 -6.02
CA ALA A 125 2.32 -7.49 -6.58
C ALA A 125 1.49 -7.95 -7.80
N PRO A 126 0.15 -7.75 -7.86
CA PRO A 126 -0.65 -8.15 -9.02
C PRO A 126 -0.29 -7.40 -10.30
N ILE A 127 -0.01 -6.09 -10.24
CA ILE A 127 0.36 -5.32 -11.44
C ILE A 127 1.78 -5.66 -11.90
N ILE A 128 2.71 -5.89 -10.97
CA ILE A 128 4.07 -6.34 -11.30
C ILE A 128 4.02 -7.71 -11.99
N LEU A 129 3.20 -8.64 -11.48
CA LEU A 129 3.01 -9.94 -12.09
C LEU A 129 2.39 -9.83 -13.49
N GLN A 130 1.31 -9.06 -13.65
CA GLN A 130 0.62 -8.89 -14.93
C GLN A 130 1.50 -8.18 -15.98
N ASN A 131 2.43 -7.33 -15.54
CA ASN A 131 3.37 -6.62 -16.40
C ASN A 131 4.62 -7.45 -16.76
N ASN A 132 4.76 -8.67 -16.27
CA ASN A 132 5.96 -9.51 -16.35
C ASN A 132 7.21 -8.88 -15.71
N GLY A 133 7.04 -8.14 -14.61
CA GLY A 133 8.10 -7.44 -13.89
C GLY A 133 7.97 -5.93 -13.91
N SER A 134 9.06 -5.24 -13.58
CA SER A 134 9.11 -3.77 -13.54
C SER A 134 9.35 -3.14 -14.91
N ASP A 135 10.00 -3.86 -15.83
CA ASP A 135 10.26 -3.34 -17.17
C ASP A 135 9.01 -3.35 -18.05
N ALA A 136 9.12 -2.83 -19.26
CA ALA A 136 8.07 -2.83 -20.28
C ALA A 136 7.79 -4.24 -20.87
N GLY A 137 7.44 -5.20 -20.01
CA GLY A 137 7.33 -6.63 -20.31
C GLY A 137 5.97 -7.09 -20.82
N ALA A 138 4.93 -6.25 -20.71
CA ALA A 138 3.59 -6.54 -21.22
C ALA A 138 3.05 -5.41 -22.10
N LYS A 139 2.27 -5.81 -23.11
CA LYS A 139 1.50 -4.90 -23.95
C LYS A 139 0.08 -4.78 -23.40
N TRP A 140 -0.29 -3.58 -23.05
CA TRP A 140 -1.60 -3.20 -22.55
C TRP A 140 -2.42 -2.55 -23.65
N LYS A 141 -3.75 -2.59 -23.54
CA LYS A 141 -4.65 -1.96 -24.51
C LYS A 141 -5.43 -0.85 -23.84
N THR A 142 -5.47 0.30 -24.50
CA THR A 142 -6.39 1.37 -24.14
C THR A 142 -7.83 0.95 -24.43
N PRO A 143 -8.85 1.63 -23.86
CA PRO A 143 -10.24 1.39 -24.25
C PRO A 143 -10.51 1.54 -25.75
N GLY A 144 -9.72 2.36 -26.45
CA GLY A 144 -9.77 2.52 -27.91
C GLY A 144 -9.05 1.43 -28.71
N GLY A 145 -8.44 0.44 -28.04
CA GLY A 145 -7.75 -0.68 -28.67
C GLY A 145 -6.27 -0.45 -29.00
N GLU A 146 -5.76 0.76 -28.78
CA GLU A 146 -4.34 1.06 -29.03
C GLU A 146 -3.44 0.38 -28.00
N GLU A 147 -2.32 -0.19 -28.47
CA GLU A 147 -1.33 -0.81 -27.60
C GLU A 147 -0.44 0.23 -26.91
N PHE A 148 -0.06 -0.03 -25.68
CA PHE A 148 0.95 0.70 -24.92
C PHE A 148 1.69 -0.24 -23.98
N GLN A 149 2.81 0.19 -23.44
CA GLN A 149 3.59 -0.58 -22.46
C GLN A 149 3.69 0.19 -21.16
N VAL A 150 4.01 -0.50 -20.07
CA VAL A 150 4.17 0.10 -18.74
C VAL A 150 5.54 -0.27 -18.19
N GLU A 151 6.30 0.74 -17.79
CA GLU A 151 7.55 0.59 -17.04
C GLU A 151 7.27 1.04 -15.60
N LEU A 152 7.31 0.11 -14.66
CA LEU A 152 7.11 0.38 -13.23
C LEU A 152 8.41 0.86 -12.61
N VAL A 153 8.40 2.09 -12.09
CA VAL A 153 9.54 2.73 -11.44
C VAL A 153 9.28 2.75 -9.94
N LEU A 154 10.15 2.11 -9.15
CA LEU A 154 10.01 2.12 -7.69
C LEU A 154 10.60 3.41 -7.11
N ILE A 155 9.78 4.23 -6.47
CA ILE A 155 10.19 5.44 -5.75
C ILE A 155 9.47 5.45 -4.41
N ASP A 156 10.22 5.28 -3.31
CA ASP A 156 9.65 5.18 -1.96
C ASP A 156 9.78 6.48 -1.15
N ASP A 157 10.46 7.49 -1.70
CA ASP A 157 10.54 8.80 -1.08
C ASP A 157 9.46 9.72 -1.69
N PRO A 158 8.58 10.34 -0.87
CA PRO A 158 7.46 11.13 -1.37
C PRO A 158 7.91 12.42 -2.07
N VAL A 159 9.05 12.99 -1.67
CA VAL A 159 9.62 14.17 -2.33
C VAL A 159 10.17 13.79 -3.69
N ALA A 160 10.94 12.71 -3.76
CA ALA A 160 11.53 12.21 -5.00
C ALA A 160 10.45 11.79 -6.01
N MET A 161 9.36 11.14 -5.58
CA MET A 161 8.29 10.76 -6.50
C MET A 161 7.59 11.99 -7.08
N ARG A 162 7.29 12.97 -6.23
CA ARG A 162 6.68 14.23 -6.66
C ARG A 162 7.59 15.00 -7.60
N ASP A 163 8.87 15.12 -7.27
CA ASP A 163 9.83 15.87 -8.08
C ASP A 163 10.05 15.15 -9.43
N ALA A 164 10.17 13.81 -9.44
CA ALA A 164 10.22 13.04 -10.68
C ALA A 164 8.97 13.22 -11.57
N TYR A 165 7.78 13.32 -10.96
CA TYR A 165 6.55 13.64 -11.68
C TYR A 165 6.55 15.08 -12.21
N ALA A 166 6.98 16.05 -11.39
CA ALA A 166 7.05 17.46 -11.75
C ALA A 166 8.07 17.73 -12.87
N ALA A 167 9.23 17.06 -12.85
CA ALA A 167 10.23 17.06 -13.92
C ALA A 167 9.80 16.27 -15.16
N GLY A 168 8.65 15.60 -15.14
CA GLY A 168 8.18 14.81 -16.28
C GLY A 168 9.02 13.57 -16.58
N GLN A 169 9.78 13.07 -15.59
CA GLN A 169 10.55 11.83 -15.69
C GLN A 169 9.67 10.58 -15.56
N VAL A 170 8.56 10.71 -14.81
CA VAL A 170 7.50 9.70 -14.71
C VAL A 170 6.17 10.32 -15.12
N HIS A 171 5.29 9.51 -15.71
CA HIS A 171 4.01 10.00 -16.26
C HIS A 171 2.85 9.84 -15.28
N ILE A 172 2.97 8.88 -14.36
CA ILE A 172 1.96 8.57 -13.34
C ILE A 172 2.71 8.31 -12.04
N GLY A 173 2.27 8.94 -10.95
CA GLY A 173 2.63 8.54 -9.59
C GLY A 173 1.41 7.91 -8.93
N TRP A 174 1.53 6.66 -8.45
CA TRP A 174 0.53 6.05 -7.60
C TRP A 174 1.23 5.57 -6.34
N ALA A 175 0.77 6.12 -5.22
CA ALA A 175 1.31 5.79 -3.93
C ALA A 175 0.19 5.52 -2.93
N THR A 176 0.55 4.87 -1.83
CA THR A 176 -0.31 4.77 -0.65
C THR A 176 -0.44 6.13 0.04
N LEU A 177 -1.47 6.29 0.87
CA LEU A 177 -1.85 7.59 1.45
C LEU A 177 -0.74 8.21 2.32
N ASP A 178 0.13 7.40 2.91
CA ASP A 178 1.31 7.83 3.70
C ASP A 178 2.37 8.58 2.87
N MET A 179 2.34 8.44 1.55
CA MET A 179 3.25 9.15 0.64
C MET A 179 2.67 10.50 0.15
N LEU A 180 1.43 10.83 0.52
CA LEU A 180 0.80 12.09 0.16
C LEU A 180 1.03 13.14 1.25
N PRO A 181 1.41 14.38 0.88
CA PRO A 181 1.68 15.46 1.83
C PRO A 181 0.46 15.78 2.68
#